data_AF-A0A7S1B503-F1
#
_entry.id   AF-A0A7S1B503-F1
#
_cell.length_a   1.000
_cell.length_b   1.000
_cell.length_c   1.000
_cell.angle_alpha   90.00
_cell.angle_beta   90.00
_cell.angle_gamma   90.00
#
_symmetry.space_group_name_H-M   'P 1'
#
loop_
_entity.id
_entity.type
_entity.pdbx_description
1 polymer ?
#
loop_
_entity_poly.entity_id
_entity_poly.type
_entity_poly.pdbx_seq_one_letter_code
_entity_poly.pdbx_strand_id
1 'polypeptide(L)'
;MYHFLRQSLKMDTPNARVLMFLFLLTTTPVLGFVHHPCSVSSFCLKQTALHLLDDDENPLKKTADAMANPAAGTAAGAVLGGLVLGPFGALWGASIGNAMGRNSAVEKDKKDQMKKMGITEEMERMAENTARDLEDSKLGLEACRSSAESQRSLAKRLDEEQERLQGQARLALKNGNEPQARKILLERETVRDRLKAALGRLVVENQRMKEMETNLNRFEERALEVDSLIRRNVAANVAKKAGRDDDGDFDCGLGLPREDPLLEKFRDLER
;
A
#
# COMPACT_ATOMS: atom_id res chain seq x y z
N MET A 1 40.56 10.12 31.60
CA MET A 1 39.41 9.27 31.21
C MET A 1 39.38 8.98 29.70
N TYR A 2 39.63 9.94 28.81
CA TYR A 2 39.69 9.70 27.35
C TYR A 2 40.86 8.82 26.85
N HIS A 3 41.95 8.70 27.62
CA HIS A 3 43.10 7.87 27.22
C HIS A 3 42.90 6.36 27.47
N PHE A 4 41.93 5.98 28.32
CA PHE A 4 41.64 4.58 28.63
C PHE A 4 40.72 3.92 27.58
N LEU A 5 39.87 4.71 26.94
CA LEU A 5 38.92 4.23 25.92
C LEU A 5 39.58 3.86 24.58
N ARG A 6 40.81 4.32 24.31
CA ARG A 6 41.49 4.03 23.03
C ARG A 6 42.23 2.70 23.01
N GLN A 7 42.50 2.08 24.17
CA GLN A 7 43.19 0.79 24.24
C GLN A 7 42.25 -0.43 24.17
N SER A 8 40.96 -0.30 24.49
CA SER A 8 40.02 -1.45 24.49
C SER A 8 39.44 -1.84 23.13
N LEU A 9 39.71 -1.09 22.06
CA LEU A 9 39.16 -1.35 20.71
C LEU A 9 39.91 -2.42 19.89
N LYS A 10 40.85 -3.16 20.49
CA LYS A 10 41.63 -4.23 19.82
C LYS A 10 41.30 -5.67 20.26
N MET A 11 40.20 -5.88 21.00
CA MET A 11 39.82 -7.23 21.42
C MET A 11 38.71 -7.82 20.52
N ASP A 12 39.12 -8.62 19.53
CA ASP A 12 38.24 -9.42 18.67
C ASP A 12 37.83 -10.74 19.34
N THR A 13 37.14 -10.64 20.49
CA THR A 13 36.43 -11.79 21.05
C THR A 13 34.97 -11.45 21.27
N PRO A 14 34.03 -12.30 20.80
CA PRO A 14 32.58 -12.01 20.89
C PRO A 14 32.09 -11.84 22.32
N ASN A 15 32.79 -12.43 23.30
CA ASN A 15 32.43 -12.38 24.71
C ASN A 15 32.71 -11.02 25.38
N ALA A 16 33.64 -10.22 24.83
CA ALA A 16 33.98 -8.90 25.40
C ALA A 16 32.90 -7.83 25.09
N ARG A 17 32.17 -7.98 23.99
CA ARG A 17 31.11 -7.03 23.59
C ARG A 17 29.87 -7.12 24.49
N VAL A 18 29.53 -8.32 24.96
CA VAL A 18 28.38 -8.54 25.86
C VAL A 18 28.65 -7.96 27.25
N LEU A 19 29.88 -8.07 27.74
CA LEU A 19 30.29 -7.52 29.04
C LEU A 19 30.31 -5.98 29.06
N MET A 20 30.65 -5.35 27.93
CA MET A 20 30.62 -3.88 27.84
C MET A 20 29.19 -3.32 27.82
N PHE A 21 28.24 -4.04 27.22
CA PHE A 21 26.82 -3.66 27.25
C PHE A 21 26.21 -3.80 28.65
N LEU A 22 26.60 -4.81 29.43
CA LEU A 22 26.15 -4.97 30.81
C LEU A 22 26.70 -3.88 31.74
N PHE A 23 27.92 -3.39 31.50
CA PHE A 23 28.54 -2.35 32.34
C PHE A 23 27.93 -0.95 32.10
N LEU A 24 27.40 -0.68 30.90
CA LEU A 24 26.74 0.59 30.57
C LEU A 24 25.30 0.70 31.13
N LEU A 25 24.69 -0.41 31.54
CA LEU A 25 23.33 -0.43 32.09
C LEU A 25 23.27 -0.26 33.62
N THR A 26 24.39 -0.42 34.34
CA THR A 26 24.39 -0.43 35.82
C THR A 26 24.94 0.83 36.47
N THR A 27 25.32 1.86 35.71
CA THR A 27 25.81 3.12 36.27
C THR A 27 24.90 4.29 35.92
N THR A 28 23.68 4.28 36.45
CA THR A 28 22.85 5.48 36.61
C THR A 28 23.08 6.07 38.01
N PRO A 29 23.76 7.21 38.16
CA PRO A 29 23.77 7.91 39.44
C PRO A 29 22.43 8.63 39.64
N VAL A 30 21.76 8.29 40.74
CA VAL A 30 20.66 9.04 41.35
C VAL A 30 21.23 10.38 41.82
N LEU A 31 21.13 11.42 40.99
CA LEU A 31 21.36 12.80 41.43
C LEU A 31 20.41 13.72 40.66
N GLY A 32 19.47 14.30 41.40
CA GLY A 32 18.50 15.25 40.91
C GLY A 32 19.19 16.44 40.24
N PHE A 33 18.78 16.75 39.02
CA PHE A 33 19.18 17.95 38.32
C PHE A 33 17.96 18.67 37.78
N VAL A 34 17.88 19.93 38.21
CA VAL A 34 16.96 20.98 37.80
C VAL A 34 16.88 21.05 36.28
N HIS A 35 15.65 21.08 35.74
CA HIS A 35 15.39 21.30 34.33
C HIS A 35 15.94 22.67 33.86
N HIS A 36 16.99 22.62 33.05
CA HIS A 36 17.26 23.63 32.04
C HIS A 36 17.01 23.00 30.67
N PRO A 37 16.23 23.65 29.78
CA PRO A 37 16.02 23.16 28.43
C PRO A 37 17.34 23.29 27.66
N CYS A 38 18.05 22.17 27.53
CA CYS A 38 19.27 22.09 26.75
C CYS A 38 18.89 21.99 25.27
N SER A 39 19.27 23.04 24.55
CA SER A 39 19.37 23.14 23.09
C SER A 39 19.95 21.85 22.49
N VAL A 40 19.11 21.10 21.78
CA VAL A 40 19.53 19.93 21.02
C VAL A 40 20.29 20.43 19.80
N SER A 41 21.58 20.13 19.81
CA SER A 41 22.54 20.37 18.76
C SER A 41 22.03 19.89 17.40
N SER A 42 21.77 20.86 16.54
CA SER A 42 21.70 20.75 15.09
C SER A 42 23.06 20.31 14.54
N PHE A 43 23.31 19.01 14.38
CA PHE A 43 24.44 18.53 13.57
C PHE A 43 24.12 17.21 12.86
N CYS A 44 24.22 17.25 11.52
CA CYS A 44 24.35 16.12 10.59
C CYS A 44 23.13 15.20 10.31
N LEU A 45 22.04 15.78 9.79
CA LEU A 45 21.07 15.06 8.93
C LEU A 45 20.97 15.75 7.56
N LYS A 46 22.11 15.91 6.89
CA LYS A 46 22.14 16.23 5.46
C LYS A 46 22.57 14.97 4.70
N GLN A 47 21.72 14.60 3.72
CA GLN A 47 22.15 14.09 2.42
C GLN A 47 22.24 12.57 2.17
N THR A 48 21.20 11.80 2.55
CA THR A 48 21.00 10.45 1.97
C THR A 48 19.54 10.04 1.69
N ALA A 49 18.52 10.87 1.98
CA ALA A 49 17.11 10.42 1.88
C ALA A 49 16.39 10.78 0.56
N LEU A 50 17.02 11.46 -0.40
CA LEU A 50 16.34 11.96 -1.61
C LEU A 50 16.59 11.13 -2.89
N HIS A 51 17.36 10.03 -2.82
CA HIS A 51 17.86 9.34 -4.02
C HIS A 51 17.36 7.90 -4.22
N LEU A 52 16.30 7.46 -3.53
CA LEU A 52 15.90 6.04 -3.51
C LEU A 52 14.45 5.73 -3.90
N LEU A 53 13.73 6.63 -4.59
CA LEU A 53 12.35 6.34 -5.03
C LEU A 53 12.08 6.93 -6.42
N ASP A 54 12.87 6.50 -7.41
CA ASP A 54 12.48 6.51 -8.82
C ASP A 54 12.43 5.04 -9.23
N ASP A 55 11.26 4.41 -9.10
CA ASP A 55 10.97 3.11 -9.72
C ASP A 55 9.80 3.30 -10.71
N ASP A 56 10.02 2.73 -11.89
CA ASP A 56 9.37 2.96 -13.16
C ASP A 56 7.89 2.54 -13.26
N GLU A 57 7.22 3.20 -14.22
CA GLU A 57 5.97 2.87 -14.92
C GLU A 57 4.97 1.88 -14.27
N ASN A 58 3.95 2.45 -13.64
CA ASN A 58 2.81 1.74 -13.09
C ASN A 58 1.79 1.32 -14.19
N PRO A 59 1.48 0.01 -14.37
CA PRO A 59 0.37 -0.44 -15.22
C PRO A 59 -1.02 0.06 -14.76
N LEU A 60 -1.10 0.65 -13.56
CA LEU A 60 -2.29 1.27 -12.95
C LEU A 60 -2.79 2.54 -13.67
N LYS A 61 -1.93 3.28 -14.38
CA LYS A 61 -2.40 4.46 -15.15
C LYS A 61 -3.30 4.06 -16.33
N LYS A 62 -3.01 2.93 -16.97
CA LYS A 62 -3.83 2.39 -18.08
C LYS A 62 -5.21 1.92 -17.62
N THR A 63 -5.35 1.50 -16.36
CA THR A 63 -6.65 1.11 -15.78
C THR A 63 -7.48 2.32 -15.33
N ALA A 64 -6.83 3.41 -14.90
CA ALA A 64 -7.51 4.65 -14.52
C ALA A 64 -8.12 5.36 -15.74
N ASP A 65 -7.42 5.40 -16.87
CA ASP A 65 -7.96 5.97 -18.13
C ASP A 65 -9.13 5.16 -18.70
N ALA A 66 -9.21 3.86 -18.39
CA ALA A 66 -10.34 3.00 -18.77
C ALA A 66 -11.58 3.24 -17.87
N MET A 67 -11.41 3.73 -16.64
CA MET A 67 -12.53 4.02 -15.71
C MET A 67 -13.31 5.29 -16.08
N ALA A 68 -12.76 6.19 -16.89
CA ALA A 68 -13.43 7.41 -17.33
C ALA A 68 -14.56 7.16 -18.37
N ASN A 69 -14.69 5.94 -18.89
CA ASN A 69 -15.75 5.56 -19.82
C ASN A 69 -16.79 4.64 -19.16
N PRO A 70 -18.09 5.02 -19.10
CA PRO A 70 -19.13 4.22 -18.44
C PRO A 70 -19.39 2.87 -19.12
N ALA A 71 -19.07 2.72 -20.41
CA ALA A 71 -19.14 1.45 -21.13
C ALA A 71 -17.91 0.53 -20.88
N ALA A 72 -16.82 1.08 -20.33
CA ALA A 72 -15.59 0.35 -20.03
C ALA A 72 -15.52 -0.15 -18.57
N GLY A 73 -16.45 0.28 -17.69
CA GLY A 73 -16.49 -0.10 -16.29
C GLY A 73 -16.65 -1.62 -16.04
N THR A 74 -17.40 -2.33 -16.90
CA THR A 74 -17.59 -3.78 -16.80
C THR A 74 -16.32 -4.57 -17.12
N ALA A 75 -15.55 -4.12 -18.11
CA ALA A 75 -14.28 -4.73 -18.48
C ALA A 75 -13.17 -4.38 -17.47
N ALA A 76 -13.13 -3.13 -17.00
CA ALA A 76 -12.16 -2.69 -15.99
C ALA A 76 -12.36 -3.42 -14.65
N GLY A 77 -13.61 -3.58 -14.20
CA GLY A 77 -13.93 -4.34 -12.98
C GLY A 77 -13.56 -5.81 -13.08
N ALA A 78 -13.80 -6.44 -14.23
CA ALA A 78 -13.43 -7.84 -14.47
C ALA A 78 -11.91 -8.07 -14.47
N VAL A 79 -11.13 -7.12 -15.03
CA VAL A 79 -9.67 -7.22 -15.06
C VAL A 79 -9.06 -6.96 -13.68
N LEU A 80 -9.52 -5.94 -12.95
CA LEU A 80 -9.08 -5.66 -11.58
C LEU A 80 -9.45 -6.79 -10.62
N GLY A 81 -10.68 -7.29 -10.71
CA GLY A 81 -11.12 -8.43 -9.93
C GLY A 81 -10.40 -9.73 -10.33
N GLY A 82 -10.13 -9.91 -11.63
CA GLY A 82 -9.39 -11.06 -12.15
C GLY A 82 -7.93 -11.12 -11.68
N LEU A 83 -7.27 -9.95 -11.61
CA LEU A 83 -5.87 -9.85 -11.20
C LEU A 83 -5.69 -10.01 -9.67
N VAL A 84 -6.63 -9.51 -8.87
CA VAL A 84 -6.54 -9.51 -7.39
C VAL A 84 -7.20 -10.74 -6.76
N LEU A 85 -8.30 -11.25 -7.32
CA LEU A 85 -9.16 -12.28 -6.72
C LEU A 85 -9.37 -13.51 -7.64
N GLY A 86 -8.69 -13.57 -8.79
CA GLY A 86 -8.80 -14.68 -9.74
C GLY A 86 -10.14 -14.72 -10.50
N PRO A 87 -10.54 -15.88 -11.06
CA PRO A 87 -11.74 -16.00 -11.90
C PRO A 87 -13.05 -15.55 -11.23
N PHE A 88 -13.12 -15.69 -9.90
CA PHE A 88 -14.29 -15.27 -9.12
C PHE A 88 -14.33 -13.75 -8.95
N GLY A 89 -13.17 -13.12 -8.75
CA GLY A 89 -13.05 -11.66 -8.76
C GLY A 89 -13.41 -11.05 -10.11
N ALA A 90 -13.09 -11.71 -11.23
CA ALA A 90 -13.50 -11.25 -12.56
C ALA A 90 -15.03 -11.23 -12.72
N LEU A 91 -15.72 -12.27 -12.23
CA LEU A 91 -17.19 -12.33 -12.21
C LEU A 91 -17.80 -11.29 -11.27
N TRP A 92 -17.21 -11.08 -10.09
CA TRP A 92 -17.67 -10.09 -9.13
C TRP A 92 -17.46 -8.65 -9.63
N GLY A 93 -16.27 -8.33 -10.15
CA GLY A 93 -15.94 -7.01 -10.69
C GLY A 93 -16.74 -6.65 -11.95
N ALA A 94 -17.03 -7.62 -12.82
CA ALA A 94 -17.97 -7.44 -13.92
C ALA A 94 -19.39 -7.13 -13.42
N SER A 95 -19.77 -7.64 -12.24
CA SER A 95 -21.11 -7.47 -11.68
C SER A 95 -21.34 -6.07 -11.11
N ILE A 96 -20.36 -5.49 -10.42
CA ILE A 96 -20.40 -4.11 -9.89
C ILE A 96 -20.48 -3.09 -11.02
N GLY A 97 -19.70 -3.27 -12.10
CA GLY A 97 -19.74 -2.38 -13.27
C GLY A 97 -21.06 -2.40 -14.04
N ASN A 98 -21.85 -3.48 -13.95
CA ASN A 98 -23.15 -3.62 -14.62
C ASN A 98 -24.35 -3.14 -13.76
N ALA A 99 -24.19 -3.04 -12.44
CA ALA A 99 -25.25 -2.65 -11.51
C ALA A 99 -25.64 -1.16 -11.62
N MET A 100 -24.76 -0.31 -12.18
CA MET A 100 -24.99 1.13 -12.27
C MET A 100 -25.89 1.57 -13.44
N GLY A 101 -26.42 0.64 -14.26
CA GLY A 101 -27.13 1.00 -15.51
C GLY A 101 -28.42 0.26 -15.89
N ARG A 102 -28.59 -1.06 -15.69
CA ARG A 102 -29.78 -1.80 -16.21
C ARG A 102 -30.24 -3.01 -15.38
N ASN A 103 -31.57 -3.04 -15.17
CA ASN A 103 -32.49 -4.16 -14.91
C ASN A 103 -32.48 -4.88 -13.54
N SER A 104 -33.47 -4.54 -12.71
CA SER A 104 -33.91 -5.28 -11.51
C SER A 104 -34.32 -6.75 -11.77
N ALA A 105 -34.65 -7.11 -13.01
CA ALA A 105 -34.90 -8.50 -13.41
C ALA A 105 -33.61 -9.34 -13.36
N VAL A 106 -32.49 -8.79 -13.82
CA VAL A 106 -31.19 -9.48 -13.83
C VAL A 106 -30.66 -9.64 -12.40
N GLU A 107 -30.89 -8.67 -11.52
CA GLU A 107 -30.55 -8.79 -10.09
C GLU A 107 -31.34 -9.89 -9.39
N LYS A 108 -32.64 -10.03 -9.70
CA LYS A 108 -33.46 -11.13 -9.14
C LYS A 108 -32.95 -12.48 -9.59
N ASP A 109 -32.70 -12.65 -10.89
CA ASP A 109 -32.18 -13.91 -11.43
C ASP A 109 -30.81 -14.26 -10.82
N LYS A 110 -29.94 -13.26 -10.63
CA LYS A 110 -28.64 -13.44 -9.95
C LYS A 110 -28.79 -13.82 -8.48
N LYS A 111 -29.67 -13.14 -7.73
CA LYS A 111 -29.94 -13.48 -6.33
C LYS A 111 -30.49 -14.89 -6.20
N ASP A 112 -31.34 -15.32 -7.13
CA ASP A 112 -31.87 -16.67 -7.15
C ASP A 112 -30.78 -17.71 -7.51
N GLN A 113 -29.87 -17.39 -8.42
CA GLN A 113 -28.70 -18.24 -8.70
C GLN A 113 -27.74 -18.31 -7.51
N MET A 114 -27.45 -17.20 -6.84
CA MET A 114 -26.58 -17.15 -5.65
C MET A 114 -27.18 -17.95 -4.49
N LYS A 115 -28.50 -17.84 -4.26
CA LYS A 115 -29.24 -18.68 -3.32
C LYS A 115 -29.16 -20.16 -3.70
N LYS A 116 -29.28 -20.50 -4.99
CA LYS A 116 -29.11 -21.89 -5.47
C LYS A 116 -27.70 -22.41 -5.18
N MET A 117 -26.68 -21.57 -5.26
CA MET A 117 -25.30 -21.91 -4.91
C MET A 117 -25.05 -21.97 -3.39
N GLY A 118 -26.01 -21.54 -2.56
CA GLY A 118 -25.89 -21.57 -1.10
C GLY A 118 -25.18 -20.35 -0.52
N ILE A 119 -25.02 -19.30 -1.32
CA ILE A 119 -24.53 -18.01 -0.85
C ILE A 119 -25.69 -17.29 -0.18
N THR A 120 -25.54 -16.98 1.11
CA THR A 120 -26.57 -16.28 1.88
C THR A 120 -26.51 -14.77 1.62
N GLU A 121 -27.64 -14.07 1.78
CA GLU A 121 -27.70 -12.60 1.65
C GLU A 121 -26.74 -11.90 2.63
N GLU A 122 -26.48 -12.51 3.79
CA GLU A 122 -25.50 -12.01 4.75
C GLU A 122 -24.06 -12.07 4.21
N MET A 123 -23.68 -13.15 3.51
CA MET A 123 -22.37 -13.28 2.87
C MET A 123 -22.21 -12.29 1.71
N GLU A 124 -23.27 -12.07 0.93
CA GLU A 124 -23.29 -11.06 -0.13
C GLU A 124 -23.05 -9.67 0.44
N ARG A 125 -23.79 -9.28 1.49
CA ARG A 125 -23.60 -7.99 2.19
C ARG A 125 -22.21 -7.85 2.79
N MET A 126 -21.67 -8.93 3.37
CA MET A 126 -20.33 -8.90 3.97
C MET A 126 -19.24 -8.67 2.92
N ALA A 127 -19.35 -9.35 1.77
CA ALA A 127 -18.45 -9.16 0.64
C ALA A 127 -18.59 -7.76 0.03
N GLU A 128 -19.82 -7.27 -0.14
CA GLU A 128 -20.09 -5.92 -0.66
C GLU A 128 -19.51 -4.83 0.27
N ASN A 129 -19.75 -4.93 1.57
CA ASN A 129 -19.20 -3.98 2.54
C ASN A 129 -17.66 -4.02 2.55
N THR A 130 -17.06 -5.21 2.54
CA THR A 130 -15.60 -5.34 2.52
C THR A 130 -14.99 -4.79 1.22
N ALA A 131 -15.68 -4.98 0.08
CA ALA A 131 -15.26 -4.41 -1.20
C ALA A 131 -15.30 -2.87 -1.19
N ARG A 132 -16.38 -2.28 -0.64
CA ARG A 132 -16.49 -0.82 -0.48
C ARG A 132 -15.43 -0.27 0.46
N ASP A 133 -15.23 -0.89 1.63
CA ASP A 133 -14.20 -0.48 2.59
C ASP A 133 -12.79 -0.50 1.96
N LEU A 134 -12.50 -1.52 1.13
CA LEU A 134 -11.25 -1.65 0.40
C LEU A 134 -11.09 -0.54 -0.67
N GLU A 135 -12.15 -0.25 -1.42
CA GLU A 135 -12.16 0.83 -2.42
C GLU A 135 -11.95 2.20 -1.78
N ASP A 136 -12.70 2.51 -0.72
CA ASP A 136 -12.57 3.75 0.05
C ASP A 136 -11.15 3.90 0.63
N SER A 137 -10.57 2.81 1.12
CA SER A 137 -9.20 2.80 1.64
C SER A 137 -8.15 3.05 0.54
N LYS A 138 -8.35 2.51 -0.67
CA LYS A 138 -7.47 2.77 -1.82
C LYS A 138 -7.53 4.23 -2.25
N LEU A 139 -8.73 4.80 -2.33
CA LEU A 139 -8.91 6.23 -2.63
C LEU A 139 -8.25 7.11 -1.55
N GLY A 140 -8.41 6.74 -0.27
CA GLY A 140 -7.75 7.42 0.84
C GLY A 140 -6.22 7.35 0.76
N LEU A 141 -5.65 6.20 0.36
CA LEU A 141 -4.22 6.03 0.16
C LEU A 141 -3.70 6.87 -1.02
N GLU A 142 -4.43 6.92 -2.13
CA GLU A 142 -4.09 7.75 -3.29
C GLU A 142 -4.08 9.25 -2.93
N ALA A 143 -5.06 9.71 -2.17
CA ALA A 143 -5.09 11.08 -1.65
C ALA A 143 -3.86 11.39 -0.77
N CYS A 144 -3.45 10.45 0.09
CA CYS A 144 -2.24 10.60 0.91
C CYS A 144 -0.98 10.65 0.05
N ARG A 145 -0.89 9.81 -1.01
CA ARG A 145 0.23 9.81 -1.96
C ARG A 145 0.34 11.14 -2.72
N SER A 146 -0.77 11.66 -3.25
CA SER A 146 -0.81 12.95 -3.93
C SER A 146 -0.40 14.12 -3.00
N SER A 147 -0.84 14.09 -1.74
CA SER A 147 -0.41 15.05 -0.72
C SER A 147 1.10 14.99 -0.46
N ALA A 148 1.64 13.78 -0.26
CA ALA A 148 3.07 13.56 -0.03
C ALA A 148 3.92 14.03 -1.23
N GLU A 149 3.49 13.73 -2.45
CA GLU A 149 4.15 14.18 -3.68
C GLU A 149 4.16 15.72 -3.79
N SER A 150 3.04 16.36 -3.46
CA SER A 150 2.94 17.82 -3.41
C SER A 150 3.91 18.44 -2.40
N GLN A 151 4.05 17.85 -1.20
CA GLN A 151 5.03 18.30 -0.20
C GLN A 151 6.47 18.03 -0.64
N ARG A 152 6.74 16.90 -1.27
CA ARG A 152 8.07 16.55 -1.81
C ARG A 152 8.50 17.52 -2.90
N SER A 153 7.62 17.84 -3.84
CA SER A 153 7.91 18.82 -4.91
C SER A 153 8.14 20.23 -4.37
N LEU A 154 7.41 20.64 -3.32
CA LEU A 154 7.66 21.89 -2.62
C LEU A 154 9.02 21.89 -1.91
N ALA A 155 9.36 20.81 -1.20
CA ALA A 155 10.65 20.67 -0.52
C ALA A 155 11.82 20.75 -1.52
N LYS A 156 11.71 20.09 -2.68
CA LYS A 156 12.71 20.15 -3.74
C LYS A 156 12.93 21.58 -4.25
N ARG A 157 11.85 22.31 -4.57
CA ARG A 157 11.93 23.71 -5.01
C ARG A 157 12.57 24.63 -3.98
N LEU A 158 12.25 24.45 -2.69
CA LEU A 158 12.84 25.24 -1.61
C LEU A 158 14.33 24.93 -1.40
N ASP A 159 14.75 23.69 -1.60
CA ASP A 159 16.16 23.30 -1.52
C ASP A 159 16.97 23.91 -2.69
N GLU A 160 16.47 23.82 -3.92
CA GLU A 160 17.05 24.48 -5.10
C GLU A 160 17.15 26.01 -4.91
N GLU A 161 16.12 26.64 -4.34
CA GLU A 161 16.14 28.08 -4.03
C GLU A 161 17.20 28.41 -2.95
N GLN A 162 17.33 27.58 -1.92
CA GLN A 162 18.34 27.73 -0.89
C GLN A 162 19.76 27.66 -1.48
N GLU A 163 20.01 26.72 -2.39
CA GLU A 163 21.29 26.59 -3.10
C GLU A 163 21.56 27.78 -4.02
N ARG A 164 20.54 28.27 -4.75
CA ARG A 164 20.64 29.47 -5.58
C ARG A 164 21.04 30.69 -4.76
N LEU A 165 20.36 30.95 -3.64
CA LEU A 165 20.69 32.08 -2.74
C LEU A 165 22.09 31.93 -2.15
N GLN A 166 22.50 30.71 -1.80
CA GLN A 166 23.87 30.43 -1.35
C GLN A 166 24.91 30.77 -2.42
N GLY A 167 24.65 30.42 -3.68
CA GLY A 167 25.50 30.77 -4.82
C GLY A 167 25.61 32.27 -5.02
N GLN A 168 24.48 32.98 -4.98
CA GLN A 168 24.43 34.44 -5.11
C GLN A 168 25.18 35.15 -3.99
N ALA A 169 25.01 34.70 -2.73
CA ALA A 169 25.76 35.26 -1.59
C ALA A 169 27.28 35.07 -1.76
N ARG A 170 27.72 33.90 -2.23
CA ARG A 170 29.14 33.64 -2.52
C ARG A 170 29.69 34.57 -3.62
N LEU A 171 28.93 34.82 -4.67
CA LEU A 171 29.32 35.75 -5.74
C LEU A 171 29.41 37.20 -5.23
N ALA A 172 28.45 37.65 -4.43
CA ALA A 172 28.47 38.99 -3.85
C ALA A 172 29.70 39.22 -2.95
N LEU A 173 30.09 38.20 -2.16
CA LEU A 173 31.31 38.26 -1.35
C LEU A 173 32.58 38.33 -2.21
N LYS A 174 32.66 37.57 -3.31
CA LYS A 174 33.80 37.63 -4.25
C LYS A 174 33.95 39.01 -4.88
N ASN A 175 32.84 39.71 -5.09
CA ASN A 175 32.82 41.05 -5.68
C ASN A 175 33.06 42.17 -4.63
N GLY A 176 33.29 41.83 -3.36
CA GLY A 176 33.49 42.82 -2.28
C GLY A 176 32.20 43.48 -1.77
N ASN A 177 31.03 43.07 -2.25
CA ASN A 177 29.74 43.66 -1.89
C ASN A 177 29.15 43.00 -0.63
N GLU A 178 29.79 43.19 0.52
CA GLU A 178 29.35 42.56 1.78
C GLU A 178 27.91 42.90 2.21
N PRO A 179 27.41 44.16 2.09
CA PRO A 179 26.05 44.48 2.52
C PRO A 179 25.00 43.67 1.77
N GLN A 180 25.23 43.46 0.46
CA GLN A 180 24.35 42.65 -0.37
C GLN A 180 24.42 41.17 0.01
N ALA A 181 25.62 40.64 0.29
CA ALA A 181 25.79 39.27 0.75
C ALA A 181 25.04 39.01 2.06
N ARG A 182 25.10 39.94 3.02
CA ARG A 182 24.35 39.85 4.28
C ARG A 182 22.84 39.77 4.05
N LYS A 183 22.29 40.61 3.16
CA LYS A 183 20.87 40.57 2.81
C LYS A 183 20.45 39.22 2.21
N ILE A 184 21.21 38.70 1.25
CA ILE A 184 20.91 37.40 0.61
C ILE A 184 20.97 36.25 1.63
N LEU A 185 21.92 36.29 2.57
CA LEU A 185 22.05 35.27 3.62
C LEU A 185 20.86 35.25 4.58
N LEU A 186 20.28 36.42 4.90
CA LEU A 186 19.06 36.52 5.69
C LEU A 186 17.86 35.93 4.92
N GLU A 187 17.72 36.25 3.64
CA GLU A 187 16.67 35.66 2.78
C GLU A 187 16.80 34.13 2.72
N ARG A 188 18.03 33.62 2.55
CA ARG A 188 18.32 32.17 2.58
C ARG A 188 17.90 31.52 3.90
N GLU A 189 18.09 32.20 5.03
CA GLU A 189 17.65 31.68 6.33
C GLU A 189 16.13 31.52 6.40
N THR A 190 15.37 32.48 5.87
CA THR A 190 13.91 32.34 5.80
C THR A 190 13.47 31.17 4.91
N VAL A 191 14.15 30.94 3.78
CA VAL A 191 13.89 29.78 2.89
C VAL A 191 14.25 28.47 3.58
N ARG A 192 15.38 28.42 4.29
CA ARG A 192 15.80 27.25 5.08
C ARG A 192 14.75 26.86 6.12
N ASP A 193 14.16 27.83 6.80
CA ASP A 193 13.14 27.55 7.82
C ASP A 193 11.83 27.06 7.20
N ARG A 194 11.45 27.59 6.02
CA ARG A 194 10.34 27.04 5.21
C ARG A 194 10.62 25.61 4.75
N LEU A 195 11.84 25.31 4.32
CA LEU A 195 12.27 23.97 3.93
C LEU A 195 12.14 22.99 5.09
N LYS A 196 12.62 23.35 6.29
CA LYS A 196 12.46 22.54 7.50
C LYS A 196 10.99 22.25 7.79
N ALA A 197 10.11 23.26 7.69
CA ALA A 197 8.69 23.08 7.89
C ALA A 197 8.05 22.15 6.83
N ALA A 198 8.45 22.27 5.56
CA ALA A 198 7.98 21.39 4.49
C ALA A 198 8.44 19.93 4.69
N LEU A 199 9.70 19.72 5.08
CA LEU A 199 10.22 18.38 5.41
C LEU A 199 9.50 17.78 6.63
N GLY A 200 9.21 18.59 7.65
CA GLY A 200 8.40 18.16 8.80
C GLY A 200 7.01 17.66 8.38
N ARG A 201 6.31 18.41 7.50
CA ARG A 201 5.03 17.97 6.92
C ARG A 201 5.16 16.68 6.11
N LEU A 202 6.20 16.55 5.31
CA LEU A 202 6.44 15.34 4.52
C LEU A 202 6.63 14.09 5.39
N VAL A 203 7.31 14.21 6.53
CA VAL A 203 7.47 13.09 7.48
C VAL A 203 6.11 12.67 8.05
N VAL A 204 5.25 13.62 8.41
CA VAL A 204 3.90 13.34 8.92
C VAL A 204 3.04 12.66 7.84
N GLU A 205 3.07 13.14 6.60
CA GLU A 205 2.30 12.52 5.50
C GLU A 205 2.79 11.10 5.17
N ASN A 206 4.11 10.85 5.21
CA ASN A 206 4.65 9.50 5.02
C ASN A 206 4.22 8.55 6.16
N GLN A 207 4.14 9.05 7.39
CA GLN A 207 3.65 8.26 8.51
C GLN A 207 2.17 7.91 8.32
N ARG A 208 1.34 8.88 7.91
CA ARG A 208 -0.07 8.68 7.57
C ARG A 208 -0.27 7.69 6.42
N MET A 209 0.60 7.73 5.41
CA MET A 209 0.60 6.77 4.30
C MET A 209 0.85 5.34 4.78
N LYS A 210 1.85 5.12 5.64
CA LYS A 210 2.14 3.80 6.22
C LYS A 210 0.98 3.25 7.06
N GLU A 211 0.32 4.11 7.82
CA GLU A 211 -0.86 3.74 8.60
C GLU A 211 -2.01 3.34 7.66
N MET A 212 -2.22 4.08 6.57
CA MET A 212 -3.23 3.74 5.57
C MET A 212 -2.91 2.44 4.82
N GLU A 213 -1.65 2.17 4.48
CA GLU A 213 -1.22 0.89 3.88
C GLU A 213 -1.45 -0.27 4.85
N THR A 214 -1.18 -0.08 6.13
CA THR A 214 -1.48 -1.08 7.17
C THR A 214 -2.98 -1.34 7.27
N ASN A 215 -3.81 -0.31 7.16
CA ASN A 215 -5.27 -0.46 7.15
C ASN A 215 -5.76 -1.18 5.89
N LEU A 216 -5.21 -0.84 4.72
CA LEU A 216 -5.52 -1.51 3.46
C LEU A 216 -5.23 -3.01 3.56
N ASN A 217 -4.07 -3.41 4.08
CA ASN A 217 -3.69 -4.81 4.27
C ASN A 217 -4.69 -5.55 5.18
N ARG A 218 -5.20 -4.91 6.24
CA ARG A 218 -6.24 -5.49 7.10
C ARG A 218 -7.56 -5.72 6.36
N PHE A 219 -7.93 -4.81 5.45
CA PHE A 219 -9.11 -5.00 4.61
C PHE A 219 -8.91 -6.08 3.56
N GLU A 220 -7.70 -6.22 3.02
CA GLU A 220 -7.33 -7.33 2.12
C GLU A 220 -7.41 -8.69 2.83
N GLU A 221 -6.85 -8.79 4.04
CA GLU A 221 -6.97 -9.98 4.89
C GLU A 221 -8.44 -10.35 5.16
N ARG A 222 -9.25 -9.36 5.54
CA ARG A 222 -10.69 -9.55 5.75
C ARG A 222 -11.40 -9.99 4.47
N ALA A 223 -11.03 -9.46 3.31
CA ALA A 223 -11.60 -9.87 2.03
C ALA A 223 -11.29 -11.34 1.71
N LEU A 224 -10.07 -11.80 2.01
CA LEU A 224 -9.67 -13.20 1.87
C LEU A 224 -10.43 -14.11 2.85
N GLU A 225 -10.68 -13.66 4.08
CA GLU A 225 -11.50 -14.40 5.03
C GLU A 225 -12.92 -14.59 4.51
N VAL A 226 -13.54 -13.52 3.98
CA VAL A 226 -14.89 -13.57 3.39
C VAL A 226 -14.92 -14.49 2.17
N ASP A 227 -13.94 -14.41 1.27
CA ASP A 227 -13.83 -15.32 0.12
C ASP A 227 -13.71 -16.78 0.58
N SER A 228 -12.88 -17.05 1.58
CA SER A 228 -12.72 -18.39 2.15
C SER A 228 -14.03 -18.93 2.75
N LEU A 229 -14.84 -18.07 3.38
CA LEU A 229 -16.14 -18.43 3.94
C LEU A 229 -17.13 -18.76 2.82
N ILE A 230 -17.16 -17.94 1.76
CA ILE A 230 -18.03 -18.18 0.60
C ILE A 230 -17.65 -19.50 -0.07
N ARG A 231 -16.36 -19.73 -0.36
CA ARG A 231 -15.89 -20.98 -0.98
C ARG A 231 -16.26 -22.22 -0.17
N ARG A 232 -16.07 -22.17 1.17
CA ARG A 232 -16.45 -23.28 2.05
C ARG A 232 -17.95 -23.54 2.03
N ASN A 233 -18.78 -22.49 2.02
CA ASN A 233 -20.24 -22.64 1.95
C ASN A 233 -20.71 -23.19 0.61
N VAL A 234 -20.15 -22.70 -0.50
CA VAL A 234 -20.44 -23.22 -1.84
C VAL A 234 -20.04 -24.69 -1.94
N ALA A 235 -18.82 -25.06 -1.51
CA ALA A 235 -18.36 -26.44 -1.52
C ALA A 235 -19.24 -27.36 -0.66
N ALA A 236 -19.60 -26.92 0.55
CA ALA A 236 -20.49 -27.69 1.43
C ALA A 236 -21.89 -27.86 0.83
N ASN A 237 -22.42 -26.85 0.14
CA ASN A 237 -23.73 -26.93 -0.51
C ASN A 237 -23.71 -27.85 -1.73
N VAL A 238 -22.63 -27.82 -2.53
CA VAL A 238 -22.42 -28.77 -3.64
C VAL A 238 -22.35 -30.20 -3.11
N ALA A 239 -21.55 -30.46 -2.06
CA ALA A 239 -21.45 -31.78 -1.45
C ALA A 239 -22.78 -32.29 -0.88
N LYS A 240 -23.57 -31.40 -0.24
CA LYS A 240 -24.92 -31.75 0.26
C LYS A 240 -25.90 -32.13 -0.84
N LYS A 241 -25.80 -31.51 -2.02
CA LYS A 241 -26.63 -31.88 -3.18
C LYS A 241 -26.16 -33.20 -3.79
N ALA A 242 -24.86 -33.36 -4.01
CA ALA A 242 -24.27 -34.59 -4.56
C ALA A 242 -24.53 -35.83 -3.69
N GLY A 243 -24.57 -35.69 -2.36
CA GLY A 243 -24.91 -36.80 -1.46
C GLY A 243 -26.40 -37.12 -1.34
N ARG A 244 -27.27 -36.42 -2.07
CA ARG A 244 -28.74 -36.61 -2.02
C ARG A 244 -29.31 -37.24 -3.30
N ASP A 245 -28.53 -37.29 -4.37
CA ASP A 245 -28.92 -37.81 -5.68
C ASP A 245 -28.13 -39.12 -5.97
N ASP A 246 -28.49 -40.21 -5.28
CA ASP A 246 -28.03 -41.58 -5.62
C ASP A 246 -28.87 -42.20 -6.76
N ASP A 247 -29.80 -41.46 -7.39
CA ASP A 247 -30.72 -42.03 -8.39
C ASP A 247 -31.06 -41.11 -9.60
N GLY A 248 -30.37 -39.98 -9.84
CA GLY A 248 -30.81 -39.07 -10.92
C GLY A 248 -29.75 -38.14 -11.49
N ASP A 249 -29.15 -38.56 -12.59
CA ASP A 249 -28.66 -37.77 -13.73
C ASP A 249 -28.80 -36.24 -13.58
N PHE A 250 -27.80 -35.58 -13.00
CA PHE A 250 -27.72 -34.12 -12.95
C PHE A 250 -26.42 -33.60 -13.55
N ASP A 251 -26.52 -33.24 -14.83
CA ASP A 251 -25.54 -32.48 -15.62
C ASP A 251 -25.44 -31.03 -15.12
N CYS A 252 -24.67 -30.84 -14.04
CA CYS A 252 -24.10 -29.53 -13.76
C CYS A 252 -22.91 -29.37 -14.73
N GLY A 253 -22.99 -28.47 -15.72
CA GLY A 253 -21.98 -28.20 -16.76
C GLY A 253 -20.57 -27.73 -16.30
N LEU A 254 -20.13 -28.17 -15.13
CA LEU A 254 -18.75 -28.34 -14.69
C LEU A 254 -18.39 -29.83 -14.51
N GLY A 255 -19.23 -30.74 -15.00
CA GLY A 255 -18.95 -32.17 -15.07
C GLY A 255 -17.74 -32.38 -15.96
N LEU A 256 -16.64 -32.84 -15.37
CA LEU A 256 -15.61 -33.49 -16.15
C LEU A 256 -16.33 -34.58 -16.97
N PRO A 257 -16.18 -34.62 -18.31
CA PRO A 257 -16.83 -35.63 -19.12
C PRO A 257 -16.51 -37.00 -18.52
N ARG A 258 -17.56 -37.81 -18.33
CA ARG A 258 -17.49 -39.12 -17.65
C ARG A 258 -16.56 -40.10 -18.37
N GLU A 259 -16.28 -39.85 -19.64
CA GLU A 259 -15.25 -40.50 -20.45
C GLU A 259 -14.22 -39.47 -20.93
N ASP A 260 -12.94 -39.86 -20.93
CA ASP A 260 -11.86 -39.07 -21.50
C ASP A 260 -12.16 -38.80 -22.98
N PRO A 261 -12.17 -37.54 -23.46
CA PRO A 261 -12.41 -37.24 -24.87
C PRO A 261 -11.39 -37.90 -25.81
N LEU A 262 -10.26 -38.41 -25.29
CA LEU A 262 -9.34 -39.27 -26.03
C LEU A 262 -9.91 -40.67 -26.29
N LEU A 263 -10.59 -41.26 -25.30
CA LEU A 263 -11.20 -42.60 -25.40
C LEU A 263 -12.39 -42.62 -26.36
N GLU A 264 -13.16 -41.54 -26.39
CA GLU A 264 -14.27 -41.37 -27.33
C GLU A 264 -13.76 -41.37 -28.78
N LYS A 265 -12.67 -40.64 -29.05
CA LYS A 265 -12.01 -40.64 -30.37
C LYS A 265 -11.40 -41.99 -30.76
N PHE A 266 -10.90 -42.77 -29.80
CA PHE A 266 -10.39 -44.12 -30.09
C PHE A 266 -11.53 -45.08 -30.46
N ARG A 267 -12.68 -45.02 -29.78
CA ARG A 267 -13.87 -45.82 -30.16
C ARG A 267 -14.39 -45.46 -31.55
N ASP A 268 -14.39 -44.18 -31.89
CA ASP A 268 -14.82 -43.72 -33.22
C ASP A 268 -13.90 -44.17 -34.35
N LEU A 269 -12.63 -44.48 -34.05
CA LEU A 269 -11.67 -45.04 -35.02
C LEU A 269 -11.74 -46.57 -35.15
N GLU A 270 -12.34 -47.27 -34.18
CA GLU A 270 -12.53 -48.73 -34.21
C GLU A 270 -13.84 -49.17 -34.89
N ARG A 271 -14.69 -48.21 -35.31
CA ARG A 271 -15.91 -48.45 -36.12
C ARG A 271 -15.66 -48.19 -37.60
#